data_AF-A0A660N372-F1
#
_entry.id   AF-A0A660N372-F1
#
_cell.length_a   1.000
_cell.length_b   1.000
_cell.length_c   1.000
_cell.angle_alpha   90.00
_cell.angle_beta   90.00
_cell.angle_gamma   90.00
#
_symmetry.space_group_name_H-M   'P 1'
#
loop_
_entity.id
_entity.type
_entity.pdbx_description
1 polymer ?
#
loop_
_entity_poly.entity_id
_entity_poly.type
_entity_poly.pdbx_seq_one_letter_code
_entity_poly.pdbx_strand_id
1 'polypeptide(L)'
;MKKYTNLTKGFTLVELMVTLAVMGIMAAIAFPSMSNFISNTRLTNRAGQVANLFRFAKGEAVRLGVPVVVCGVKVRTDGRPSGVCSPSSVSSGMMAYADNNKNGMYDDGTDVMLRSVSING
;
A
#
# COMPACT_ATOMS: atom_id res chain seq x y z
N MET A 1 5.98 1.45 -70.99
CA MET A 1 6.15 1.12 -69.55
C MET A 1 6.04 2.40 -68.72
N LYS A 2 4.97 2.55 -67.92
CA LYS A 2 4.78 3.68 -67.01
C LYS A 2 5.51 3.37 -65.69
N LYS A 3 6.59 4.09 -65.41
CA LYS A 3 7.29 4.03 -64.12
C LYS A 3 6.47 4.79 -63.08
N TYR A 4 5.91 4.09 -62.11
CA TYR A 4 5.34 4.70 -60.91
C TYR A 4 6.50 4.96 -59.95
N THR A 5 7.03 6.18 -59.96
CA THR A 5 8.03 6.64 -58.99
C THR A 5 7.38 6.70 -57.61
N ASN A 6 7.85 5.88 -56.67
CA ASN A 6 7.46 5.98 -55.27
C ASN A 6 7.89 7.35 -54.74
N LEU A 7 6.93 8.21 -54.41
CA LEU A 7 7.20 9.42 -53.63
C LEU A 7 7.46 8.97 -52.18
N THR A 8 8.72 8.98 -51.77
CA THR A 8 9.09 8.98 -50.36
C THR A 8 8.51 10.26 -49.72
N LYS A 9 7.39 10.12 -49.00
CA LYS A 9 6.80 11.20 -48.22
C LYS A 9 7.58 11.31 -46.90
N GLY A 10 8.40 12.36 -46.79
CA GLY A 10 9.08 12.73 -45.56
C GLY A 10 8.28 13.76 -44.76
N PHE A 11 8.48 13.80 -43.45
CA PHE A 11 7.94 14.85 -42.58
C PHE A 11 8.73 16.14 -42.77
N THR A 12 8.03 17.28 -42.77
CA THR A 12 8.71 18.59 -42.75
C THR A 12 9.20 18.92 -41.33
N LEU A 13 10.23 19.76 -41.23
CA LEU A 13 10.74 20.20 -39.92
C LEU A 13 9.65 20.90 -39.10
N VAL A 14 8.78 21.68 -39.76
CA VAL A 14 7.66 22.36 -39.13
C VAL A 14 6.62 21.37 -38.58
N GLU A 15 6.32 20.31 -39.33
CA GLU A 15 5.40 19.27 -38.89
C GLU A 15 5.91 18.51 -37.66
N LEU A 16 7.23 18.25 -37.61
CA LEU A 16 7.87 17.69 -36.41
C LEU A 16 7.77 18.65 -35.21
N MET A 17 7.98 19.95 -35.41
CA MET A 17 7.89 20.93 -34.32
C MET A 17 6.47 21.04 -33.77
N VAL A 18 5.46 21.08 -34.64
CA VAL A 18 4.06 21.13 -34.21
C VAL A 18 3.64 19.85 -33.49
N THR A 19 4.05 18.68 -33.97
CA THR A 19 3.73 17.41 -33.29
C THR A 19 4.37 17.31 -31.91
N LEU A 20 5.63 17.73 -31.76
CA LEU A 20 6.30 17.79 -30.45
C LEU A 20 5.63 18.80 -29.51
N ALA A 21 5.21 19.96 -30.02
CA ALA A 21 4.48 20.95 -29.23
C ALA A 21 3.15 20.39 -28.70
N VAL A 22 2.36 19.72 -29.55
CA VAL A 22 1.09 19.10 -29.15
C VAL A 22 1.33 17.95 -28.18
N MET A 23 2.31 17.08 -28.43
CA MET A 23 2.67 16.00 -27.49
C MET A 23 3.08 16.55 -26.12
N GLY A 24 3.87 17.63 -26.07
CA GLY A 24 4.28 18.27 -24.83
C GLY A 24 3.11 18.79 -24.01
N ILE A 25 2.13 19.43 -24.66
CA ILE A 25 0.90 19.92 -24.01
C ILE A 25 0.11 18.74 -23.43
N MET A 26 -0.08 17.66 -24.19
CA MET A 26 -0.80 16.47 -23.71
C MET A 26 -0.08 15.81 -22.53
N ALA A 27 1.25 15.68 -22.59
CA ALA A 27 2.06 15.10 -21.52
C ALA A 27 1.97 15.92 -20.22
N ALA A 28 1.99 17.25 -20.33
CA ALA A 28 1.89 18.15 -19.18
C ALA A 28 0.56 18.03 -18.43
N ILE A 29 -0.54 17.72 -19.12
CA ILE A 29 -1.86 17.52 -18.51
C ILE A 29 -2.01 16.11 -17.94
N ALA A 30 -1.43 15.10 -18.62
CA ALA A 30 -1.56 13.69 -18.22
C ALA A 30 -0.76 13.35 -16.95
N PHE A 31 0.49 13.80 -16.84
CA PHE A 31 1.39 13.47 -15.72
C PHE A 31 0.88 13.83 -14.32
N PRO A 32 0.35 15.04 -14.04
CA PRO A 32 -0.06 15.41 -12.68
C PRO A 32 -1.22 14.57 -12.14
N SER A 33 -2.06 13.97 -12.99
CA SER A 33 -3.18 13.14 -12.56
C SER A 33 -2.76 11.83 -11.87
N MET A 34 -1.55 11.33 -12.18
CA MET A 34 -1.06 10.05 -11.68
C MET A 34 -0.65 10.11 -10.20
N SER A 35 -0.17 11.26 -9.71
CA SER A 35 0.22 11.42 -8.29
C SER A 35 -0.99 11.36 -7.35
N ASN A 36 -2.10 11.97 -7.76
CA ASN A 36 -3.36 11.97 -7.01
C ASN A 36 -3.98 10.57 -6.96
N PHE A 37 -3.98 9.87 -8.10
CA PHE A 37 -4.48 8.49 -8.17
C PHE A 37 -3.67 7.53 -7.28
N ILE A 38 -2.34 7.63 -7.31
CA ILE A 38 -1.47 6.82 -6.45
C ILE A 38 -1.72 7.13 -4.97
N SER A 39 -1.83 8.41 -4.60
CA SER A 39 -2.08 8.81 -3.21
C SER A 39 -3.41 8.29 -2.70
N ASN A 40 -4.48 8.41 -3.50
CA ASN A 40 -5.80 7.91 -3.12
C ASN A 40 -5.81 6.38 -2.98
N THR A 41 -5.16 5.68 -3.93
CA THR A 41 -5.01 4.21 -3.88
C THR A 41 -4.26 3.76 -2.62
N ARG A 42 -3.20 4.49 -2.21
CA ARG A 42 -2.46 4.21 -0.96
C ARG A 42 -3.35 4.34 0.27
N LEU A 43 -4.21 5.35 0.33
CA LEU A 43 -5.15 5.55 1.44
C LEU A 43 -6.19 4.42 1.52
N THR A 44 -6.82 4.07 0.40
CA THR A 44 -7.80 2.98 0.35
C THR A 44 -7.18 1.64 0.74
N ASN A 45 -5.96 1.35 0.25
CA ASN A 45 -5.25 0.13 0.59
C ASN A 45 -4.90 0.04 2.09
N ARG A 46 -4.50 1.15 2.72
CA ARG A 46 -4.22 1.20 4.16
C ARG A 46 -5.47 0.89 5.00
N ALA A 47 -6.61 1.50 4.64
CA ALA A 47 -7.88 1.22 5.32
C ALA A 47 -8.33 -0.25 5.13
N GLY A 48 -8.19 -0.79 3.92
CA GLY A 48 -8.50 -2.20 3.64
C GLY A 48 -7.63 -3.18 4.43
N GLN A 49 -6.34 -2.88 4.59
CA GLN A 49 -5.44 -3.70 5.41
C GLN A 49 -5.86 -3.73 6.87
N VAL A 50 -6.28 -2.59 7.43
CA VAL A 50 -6.78 -2.50 8.81
C VAL A 50 -8.04 -3.35 8.97
N ALA A 51 -9.02 -3.16 8.08
CA ALA A 51 -10.27 -3.91 8.12
C ALA A 51 -10.04 -5.44 8.02
N ASN A 52 -9.12 -5.85 7.14
CA ASN A 52 -8.75 -7.26 6.99
C ASN A 52 -8.07 -7.81 8.25
N LEU A 53 -7.23 -7.03 8.93
CA LEU A 53 -6.60 -7.43 10.18
C LEU A 53 -7.65 -7.68 11.27
N PHE A 54 -8.65 -6.80 11.42
CA PHE A 54 -9.73 -6.99 12.38
C PHE A 54 -10.60 -8.21 12.05
N ARG A 55 -10.90 -8.43 10.77
CA ARG A 55 -11.66 -9.63 10.33
C ARG A 55 -10.89 -10.91 10.62
N PHE A 56 -9.58 -10.91 10.36
CA PHE A 56 -8.68 -12.00 10.71
C PHE A 56 -8.66 -12.24 12.22
N ALA A 57 -8.42 -11.19 13.02
CA ALA A 57 -8.38 -11.27 14.48
C ALA A 57 -9.69 -11.84 15.06
N LYS A 58 -10.85 -11.40 14.55
CA LYS A 58 -12.15 -11.92 14.95
C LYS A 58 -12.30 -13.41 14.61
N GLY A 59 -11.92 -13.83 13.41
CA GLY A 59 -11.97 -15.25 13.02
C GLY A 59 -11.06 -16.10 13.90
N GLU A 60 -9.87 -15.58 14.21
CA GLU A 60 -8.87 -16.27 15.00
C GLU A 60 -9.26 -16.36 16.48
N ALA A 61 -9.92 -15.34 17.04
CA ALA A 61 -10.47 -15.38 18.39
C ALA A 61 -11.53 -16.48 18.54
N VAL A 62 -12.39 -16.65 17.52
CA VAL A 62 -13.38 -17.73 17.51
C VAL A 62 -12.71 -19.09 17.35
N ARG A 63 -11.67 -19.19 16.50
CA ARG A 63 -10.94 -20.43 16.25
C ARG A 63 -10.18 -20.93 17.48
N LEU A 64 -9.53 -20.03 18.20
CA LEU A 64 -8.71 -20.36 19.37
C LEU A 64 -9.50 -20.36 20.68
N GLY A 65 -10.69 -19.75 20.71
CA GLY A 65 -11.48 -19.61 21.94
C GLY A 65 -10.89 -18.66 22.97
N VAL A 66 -9.88 -17.87 22.58
CA VAL A 66 -9.22 -16.85 23.42
C VAL A 66 -9.36 -15.47 22.76
N PRO A 67 -9.40 -14.38 23.54
CA PRO A 67 -9.47 -13.04 22.97
C PRO A 67 -8.24 -12.76 22.11
N VAL A 68 -8.46 -12.26 20.90
CA VAL A 68 -7.39 -11.74 20.03
C VAL A 68 -7.43 -10.23 20.07
N VAL A 69 -6.34 -9.62 20.52
CA VAL A 69 -6.21 -8.18 20.69
C VAL A 69 -5.40 -7.61 19.54
N VAL A 70 -5.87 -6.49 18.99
CA VAL A 70 -5.18 -5.74 17.93
C VAL A 70 -4.65 -4.44 18.52
N CYS A 71 -3.37 -4.15 18.29
CA CYS A 71 -2.75 -2.92 18.78
C CYS A 71 -1.71 -2.36 17.82
N GLY A 72 -1.39 -1.08 18.03
CA GLY A 72 -0.33 -0.40 17.31
C GLY A 72 1.06 -0.89 17.75
N VAL A 73 1.95 -1.02 16.78
CA VAL A 73 3.35 -1.40 17.00
C VAL A 73 4.30 -0.48 16.25
N LYS A 74 5.52 -0.38 16.78
CA LYS A 74 6.66 0.18 16.04
C LYS A 74 7.32 -0.96 15.28
N VAL A 75 7.56 -0.74 13.99
CA VAL A 75 8.34 -1.67 13.17
C VAL A 75 9.79 -1.21 13.27
N ARG A 76 10.67 -2.11 13.69
CA ARG A 76 12.11 -1.87 13.78
C ARG A 76 12.72 -1.79 12.37
N THR A 77 13.95 -1.30 12.28
CA THR A 77 14.71 -1.19 11.02
C THR A 77 14.98 -2.54 10.34
N ASP A 78 14.81 -3.65 11.05
CA ASP A 78 14.90 -5.03 10.54
C ASP A 78 13.57 -5.57 9.97
N GLY A 79 12.52 -4.73 9.92
CA GLY A 79 11.20 -5.10 9.40
C GLY A 79 10.34 -5.91 10.37
N ARG A 80 10.83 -6.18 11.59
CA ARG A 80 10.07 -6.91 12.63
C ARG A 80 9.32 -5.94 13.55
N PRO A 81 8.15 -6.32 14.08
CA PRO A 81 7.50 -5.53 15.12
C PRO A 81 8.37 -5.49 16.38
N SER A 82 8.31 -4.39 17.13
CA SER A 82 9.13 -4.18 18.34
C SER A 82 8.79 -5.10 19.51
N GLY A 83 7.86 -6.05 19.34
CA GLY A 83 7.34 -6.91 20.40
C GLY A 83 6.58 -6.17 21.49
N VAL A 84 6.37 -4.85 21.33
CA VAL A 84 5.65 -4.02 22.29
C VAL A 84 4.32 -3.62 21.68
N CYS A 85 3.25 -4.14 22.25
CA CYS A 85 1.88 -3.77 21.95
C CYS A 85 1.54 -2.46 22.66
N SER A 86 1.20 -1.39 21.92
CA SER A 86 0.65 -0.18 22.53
C SER A 86 -0.74 0.11 21.95
N PRO A 87 -1.81 0.03 22.76
CA PRO A 87 -3.16 0.31 22.29
C PRO A 87 -3.38 1.79 21.93
N SER A 88 -2.52 2.70 22.41
CA SER A 88 -2.66 4.16 22.29
C SER A 88 -1.78 4.80 21.21
N SER A 89 -0.95 4.04 20.47
CA SER A 89 -0.04 4.61 19.48
C SER A 89 0.14 3.71 18.26
N VAL A 90 -0.62 3.98 17.20
CA VAL A 90 -0.45 3.33 15.89
C VAL A 90 0.67 4.05 15.13
N SER A 91 1.92 3.68 15.40
CA SER A 91 3.10 4.36 14.84
C SER A 91 3.42 3.91 13.41
N SER A 92 3.81 2.64 13.24
CA SER A 92 4.37 2.15 11.97
C SER A 92 3.64 0.92 11.44
N GLY A 93 2.94 0.21 12.31
CA GLY A 93 2.13 -0.93 11.95
C GLY A 93 1.13 -1.28 13.05
N MET A 94 0.41 -2.37 12.82
CA MET A 94 -0.41 -3.02 13.81
C MET A 94 0.00 -4.48 13.92
N MET A 95 -0.24 -5.07 15.09
CA MET A 95 -0.16 -6.51 15.27
C MET A 95 -1.44 -7.04 15.94
N ALA A 96 -1.72 -8.30 15.68
CA ALA A 96 -2.75 -9.09 16.34
C ALA A 96 -2.07 -10.24 17.09
N TYR A 97 -2.46 -10.44 18.34
CA TYR A 97 -1.97 -11.53 19.19
C TYR A 97 -3.12 -12.16 19.96
N ALA A 98 -2.99 -13.44 20.27
CA ALA A 98 -3.90 -14.17 21.13
C ALA A 98 -3.49 -13.94 22.59
N ASP A 99 -4.39 -13.32 23.35
CA ASP A 99 -4.23 -13.03 24.77
C ASP A 99 -4.71 -14.24 25.59
N ASN A 100 -3.76 -15.09 25.96
CA ASN A 100 -4.06 -16.35 26.66
C ASN A 100 -4.33 -16.12 28.14
N ASN A 101 -3.68 -15.11 28.74
CA ASN A 101 -3.79 -14.79 30.16
C ASN A 101 -4.90 -13.76 30.48
N LYS A 102 -5.54 -13.21 29.43
CA LYS A 102 -6.66 -12.27 29.46
C LYS A 102 -6.33 -10.92 30.13
N ASN A 103 -5.07 -10.50 30.08
CA ASN A 103 -4.62 -9.27 30.72
C ASN A 103 -4.65 -8.03 29.78
N GLY A 104 -4.94 -8.23 28.48
CA GLY A 104 -4.97 -7.18 27.47
C GLY A 104 -3.61 -6.57 27.13
N MET A 105 -2.52 -7.19 27.59
CA MET A 105 -1.13 -6.83 27.28
C MET A 105 -0.50 -7.97 26.49
N TYR A 106 0.54 -7.66 25.70
CA TYR A 106 1.28 -8.69 24.98
C TYR A 106 2.49 -9.11 25.80
N ASP A 107 2.51 -10.38 26.19
CA ASP A 107 3.61 -11.01 26.90
C ASP A 107 4.22 -12.13 26.04
N ASP A 108 5.44 -11.96 25.53
CA ASP A 108 6.09 -12.87 24.56
C ASP A 108 6.26 -14.33 25.04
N GLY A 109 6.12 -14.57 26.34
CA GLY A 109 6.19 -15.91 26.94
C GLY A 109 4.83 -16.58 27.19
N THR A 110 3.73 -15.83 27.22
CA THR A 110 2.38 -16.37 27.49
C THR A 110 1.44 -16.21 26.31
N ASP A 111 1.63 -15.16 25.52
CA ASP A 111 0.77 -14.82 24.38
C ASP A 111 1.41 -15.20 23.07
N VAL A 112 0.56 -15.38 22.06
CA VAL A 112 1.01 -15.81 20.74
C VAL A 112 0.79 -14.68 19.75
N MET A 113 1.87 -14.16 19.17
CA MET A 113 1.78 -13.27 18.03
C MET A 113 1.21 -14.03 16.83
N LEU A 114 0.09 -13.55 16.29
CA LEU A 114 -0.59 -14.19 15.16
C LEU A 114 -0.22 -13.53 13.84
N ARG A 115 -0.24 -12.19 13.80
CA ARG A 115 -0.01 -11.44 12.56
C ARG A 115 0.44 -10.01 12.83
N SER A 116 1.30 -9.46 11.98
CA SER A 116 1.59 -8.03 11.92
C SER A 116 1.35 -7.47 10.52
N VAL A 117 1.07 -6.17 10.45
CA VAL A 117 0.84 -5.41 9.22
C VAL A 117 1.57 -4.08 9.33
N SER A 118 2.39 -3.74 8.34
CA SER A 118 2.99 -2.40 8.24
C SER A 118 2.00 -1.44 7.59
N ILE A 119 1.78 -0.28 8.22
CA ILE A 119 0.83 0.75 7.73
C ILE A 119 1.59 1.93 7.11
N ASN A 120 2.86 2.09 7.46
CA ASN A 120 3.77 3.07 6.87
C ASN A 120 4.89 2.33 6.12
N GLY A 121 4.62 2.03 4.85
CA GLY A 121 5.62 1.83 3.80
C GLY A 121 5.57 2.99 2.83
#